data_AF-A0A967GWE8-F1
#
_entry.id   AF-A0A967GWE8-F1
#
_cell.length_a   1.000
_cell.length_b   1.000
_cell.length_c   1.000
_cell.angle_alpha   90.00
_cell.angle_beta   90.00
_cell.angle_gamma   90.00
#
_symmetry.space_group_name_H-M   'P 1'
#
loop_
_entity.id
_entity.type
_entity.pdbx_description
1 polymer ?
#
loop_
_entity_poly.entity_id
_entity_poly.type
_entity_poly.pdbx_seq_one_letter_code
_entity_poly.pdbx_strand_id
1 'polypeptide(L)'
;EGYATDLFAAEAERVIAARARENDKPFFLYVPFNAVHGPLNPPPGFKGDKDDPLAIRNAMLKNLDNAVGRITKAIDMHGFRDNTLLVFTNDNGPVLESMSSPWRGTKNTTFEGGVRVPCLLRWPGHTKPGSSNDEMIFVADFFSTFITLAGGKHGQDKPVDAL
;
A
#
# COMPACT_ATOMS: atom_id res chain seq x y z
N GLU A 1 -10.01 -6.80 19.73
CA GLU A 1 -9.11 -5.78 20.29
C GLU A 1 -7.70 -6.02 19.77
N GLY A 2 -6.89 -4.97 19.58
CA GLY A 2 -5.52 -5.10 19.08
C GLY A 2 -4.98 -3.80 18.50
N TYR A 3 -3.71 -3.80 18.10
CA TYR A 3 -3.09 -2.67 17.42
C TYR A 3 -3.59 -2.59 15.96
N ALA A 4 -4.04 -1.41 15.51
CA ALA A 4 -4.77 -1.26 14.26
C ALA A 4 -4.04 -1.87 13.03
N THR A 5 -2.74 -1.63 12.90
CA THR A 5 -1.92 -2.20 11.83
C THR A 5 -1.94 -3.73 11.84
N ASP A 6 -1.90 -4.35 13.02
CA ASP A 6 -1.90 -5.81 13.15
C ASP A 6 -3.27 -6.39 12.84
N LEU A 7 -4.33 -5.68 13.19
CA LEU A 7 -5.71 -6.05 12.90
C LEU A 7 -6.00 -5.98 11.39
N PHE A 8 -5.52 -4.94 10.69
CA PHE A 8 -5.66 -4.84 9.24
C PHE A 8 -4.91 -5.96 8.52
N ALA A 9 -3.69 -6.29 8.96
CA ALA A 9 -2.96 -7.43 8.42
C ALA A 9 -3.69 -8.76 8.67
N ALA A 10 -4.17 -8.97 9.90
CA ALA A 10 -4.90 -10.18 10.26
C ALA A 10 -6.19 -10.35 9.44
N GLU A 11 -6.92 -9.26 9.20
CA GLU A 11 -8.14 -9.32 8.39
C GLU A 11 -7.82 -9.59 6.91
N ALA A 12 -6.76 -8.97 6.37
CA ALA A 12 -6.30 -9.26 5.01
C ALA A 12 -5.89 -10.74 4.86
N GLU A 13 -5.12 -11.29 5.80
CA GLU A 13 -4.76 -12.72 5.84
C GLU A 13 -6.02 -13.61 5.89
N ARG A 14 -6.99 -13.26 6.75
CA ARG A 14 -8.26 -14.01 6.89
C ARG A 14 -9.05 -14.01 5.58
N VAL A 15 -9.15 -12.86 4.91
CA VAL A 15 -9.82 -12.72 3.61
C VAL A 15 -9.11 -13.55 2.55
N ILE A 16 -7.78 -13.45 2.42
CA ILE A 16 -6.99 -14.23 1.45
C ILE A 16 -7.20 -15.74 1.69
N ALA A 17 -7.10 -16.19 2.94
CA ALA A 17 -7.32 -17.60 3.29
C ALA A 17 -8.75 -18.07 2.99
N ALA A 18 -9.75 -17.20 3.15
CA ALA A 18 -11.13 -17.50 2.78
C ALA A 18 -11.32 -17.63 1.27
N ARG A 19 -10.72 -16.72 0.49
CA ARG A 19 -10.74 -16.78 -0.98
C ARG A 19 -10.08 -18.05 -1.53
N ALA A 20 -9.05 -18.56 -0.87
CA ALA A 20 -8.42 -19.83 -1.23
C ALA A 20 -9.35 -21.05 -1.14
N ARG A 21 -10.47 -20.95 -0.40
CA ARG A 21 -11.49 -22.00 -0.30
C ARG A 21 -12.62 -21.83 -1.32
N GLU A 22 -12.74 -20.65 -1.90
CA GLU A 22 -13.75 -20.29 -2.88
C GLU A 22 -13.11 -20.28 -4.28
N ASN A 23 -12.82 -21.48 -4.79
CA ASN A 23 -12.14 -21.64 -6.07
C ASN A 23 -12.84 -20.87 -7.21
N ASP A 24 -12.02 -20.33 -8.12
CA ASP A 24 -12.38 -19.78 -9.44
C ASP A 24 -12.98 -18.36 -9.51
N LYS A 25 -12.90 -17.56 -8.44
CA LYS A 25 -13.27 -16.13 -8.53
C LYS A 25 -12.10 -15.20 -8.20
N PRO A 26 -11.72 -14.26 -9.10
CA PRO A 26 -10.76 -13.22 -8.75
C PRO A 26 -11.32 -12.35 -7.62
N PHE A 27 -10.44 -11.69 -6.87
CA PHE A 27 -10.82 -10.79 -5.80
C PHE A 27 -9.99 -9.50 -5.86
N PHE A 28 -10.58 -8.43 -5.34
CA PHE A 28 -9.91 -7.16 -5.11
C PHE A 28 -9.86 -6.91 -3.61
N LEU A 29 -8.69 -6.52 -3.10
CA LEU A 29 -8.49 -6.23 -1.68
C LEU A 29 -7.79 -4.88 -1.52
N TYR A 30 -8.50 -3.91 -0.95
CA TYR A 30 -7.95 -2.62 -0.58
C TYR A 30 -7.66 -2.59 0.92
N VAL A 31 -6.40 -2.40 1.30
CA VAL A 31 -5.94 -2.39 2.69
C VAL A 31 -5.39 -1.00 3.06
N PRO A 32 -6.26 -0.06 3.45
CA PRO A 32 -5.86 1.31 3.80
C PRO A 32 -5.28 1.36 5.21
N PHE A 33 -3.99 1.05 5.36
CA PHE A 33 -3.31 1.26 6.64
C PHE A 33 -3.36 2.73 7.04
N ASN A 34 -3.70 2.99 8.31
CA ASN A 34 -3.60 4.33 8.89
C ASN A 34 -2.19 4.63 9.42
N ALA A 35 -1.36 3.60 9.66
CA ALA A 35 0.06 3.80 9.97
C ALA A 35 0.78 4.42 8.75
N VAL A 36 1.63 5.43 8.89
CA VAL A 36 2.17 6.03 10.13
C VAL A 36 1.56 7.41 10.45
N HIS A 37 0.28 7.61 10.10
CA HIS A 37 -0.44 8.84 10.40
C HIS A 37 -0.52 9.08 11.92
N GLY A 38 -0.61 10.35 12.32
CA GLY A 38 -0.85 10.73 13.71
C GLY A 38 -2.29 10.44 14.17
N PRO A 39 -2.58 10.36 15.48
CA PRO A 39 -1.64 10.44 16.59
C PRO A 39 -0.66 9.25 16.60
N LEU A 40 0.59 9.50 17.00
CA LEU A 40 1.62 8.48 17.02
C LEU A 40 1.43 7.57 18.22
N ASN A 41 1.17 6.30 17.95
CA ASN A 41 0.92 5.29 18.98
C ASN A 41 2.04 4.23 18.92
N PRO A 42 2.83 4.07 20.00
CA PRO A 42 3.85 3.04 20.07
C PRO A 42 3.26 1.65 19.75
N PRO A 43 3.83 0.90 18.80
CA PRO A 43 3.38 -0.45 18.55
C PRO A 43 3.66 -1.36 19.76
N PRO A 44 2.95 -2.51 19.88
CA PRO A 44 3.21 -3.48 20.93
C PRO A 44 4.68 -3.87 21.00
N GLY A 45 5.25 -3.88 22.21
CA GLY A 45 6.66 -4.22 22.42
C GLY A 45 7.67 -3.11 22.10
N PHE A 46 7.22 -1.88 21.79
CA PHE A 46 8.12 -0.73 21.65
C PHE A 46 8.89 -0.47 22.96
N LYS A 47 10.22 -0.48 22.88
CA LYS A 47 11.15 -0.24 24.00
C LYS A 47 11.88 1.12 23.91
N GLY A 48 11.58 1.93 22.89
CA GLY A 48 12.19 3.24 22.70
C GLY A 48 11.57 4.31 23.62
N ASP A 49 12.08 5.52 23.49
CA ASP A 49 11.54 6.67 24.20
C ASP A 49 10.12 7.00 23.70
N LYS A 50 9.16 7.10 24.63
CA LYS A 50 7.76 7.41 24.34
C LYS A 50 7.54 8.90 24.08
N ASP A 51 8.52 9.73 24.42
CA ASP A 51 8.50 11.16 24.18
C ASP A 51 9.29 11.54 22.90
N ASP A 52 9.87 10.56 22.19
CA ASP A 52 10.50 10.75 20.88
C ASP A 52 9.52 10.37 19.73
N PRO A 53 8.93 11.37 19.03
CA PRO A 53 7.99 11.11 17.96
C PRO A 53 8.61 10.39 16.76
N LEU A 54 9.89 10.59 16.49
CA LEU A 54 10.58 9.93 15.37
C LEU A 54 10.84 8.46 15.70
N ALA A 55 11.26 8.15 16.94
CA ALA A 55 11.41 6.76 17.39
C ALA A 55 10.08 6.01 17.30
N ILE A 56 8.97 6.62 17.74
CA ILE A 56 7.64 6.01 17.62
C ILE A 56 7.25 5.82 16.15
N ARG A 57 7.39 6.86 15.31
CA ARG A 57 7.04 6.78 13.88
C ARG A 57 7.84 5.68 13.18
N ASN A 58 9.14 5.56 13.45
CA ASN A 58 9.99 4.52 12.89
C ASN A 58 9.55 3.12 13.34
N ALA A 59 9.14 2.97 14.61
CA ALA A 59 8.58 1.72 15.09
C ALA A 59 7.24 1.38 14.42
N MET A 60 6.36 2.37 14.24
CA MET A 60 5.10 2.19 13.49
C MET A 60 5.37 1.78 12.03
N LEU A 61 6.37 2.41 11.39
CA LEU A 61 6.77 2.10 10.01
C LEU A 61 7.31 0.67 9.92
N LYS A 62 8.12 0.25 10.90
CA LYS A 62 8.61 -1.14 10.96
C LYS A 62 7.47 -2.13 11.17
N ASN A 63 6.46 -1.77 11.98
CA ASN A 63 5.28 -2.62 12.15
C ASN A 63 4.45 -2.73 10.87
N LEU A 64 4.32 -1.63 10.11
CA LEU A 64 3.68 -1.63 8.80
C LEU A 64 4.43 -2.54 7.81
N ASP A 65 5.76 -2.47 7.75
CA ASP A 65 6.60 -3.35 6.93
C ASP A 65 6.36 -4.84 7.28
N ASN A 66 6.35 -5.19 8.57
CA ASN A 66 6.03 -6.54 9.03
C ASN A 66 4.60 -6.97 8.62
N ALA A 67 3.62 -6.06 8.72
CA ALA A 67 2.23 -6.30 8.32
C ALA A 67 2.10 -6.56 6.82
N VAL A 68 2.79 -5.81 5.97
CA VAL A 68 2.86 -6.07 4.51
C VAL A 68 3.55 -7.42 4.25
N GLY A 69 4.60 -7.75 4.99
CA GLY A 69 5.26 -9.07 4.94
C GLY A 69 4.31 -10.23 5.25
N ARG A 70 3.42 -10.06 6.24
CA ARG A 70 2.36 -11.03 6.57
C ARG A 70 1.37 -11.23 5.42
N ILE A 71 0.86 -10.13 4.84
CA ILE A 71 -0.07 -10.18 3.70
C ILE A 71 0.57 -10.86 2.49
N THR A 72 1.79 -10.46 2.12
CA THR A 72 2.51 -11.07 0.98
C THR A 72 2.79 -12.55 1.19
N LYS A 73 3.13 -12.95 2.43
CA LYS A 73 3.27 -14.37 2.78
C LYS A 73 1.94 -15.12 2.65
N ALA A 74 0.82 -14.53 3.06
CA ALA A 74 -0.49 -15.15 2.89
C ALA A 74 -0.88 -15.34 1.42
N ILE A 75 -0.61 -14.35 0.56
CA ILE A 75 -0.76 -14.47 -0.90
C ILE A 75 0.03 -15.68 -1.42
N ASP A 76 1.30 -15.79 -1.02
CA ASP A 76 2.19 -16.88 -1.46
C ASP A 76 1.72 -18.26 -0.92
N MET A 77 1.40 -18.36 0.37
CA MET A 77 0.98 -19.60 1.03
C MET A 77 -0.33 -20.17 0.47
N HIS A 78 -1.23 -19.31 0.01
CA HIS A 78 -2.53 -19.71 -0.53
C HIS A 78 -2.55 -19.83 -2.06
N GLY A 79 -1.38 -19.84 -2.71
CA GLY A 79 -1.26 -20.13 -4.15
C GLY A 79 -1.64 -18.97 -5.07
N PHE A 80 -1.77 -17.75 -4.55
CA PHE A 80 -2.14 -16.57 -5.33
C PHE A 80 -0.95 -15.81 -5.92
N ARG A 81 0.28 -16.24 -5.62
CA ARG A 81 1.53 -15.55 -5.96
C ARG A 81 1.60 -15.07 -7.41
N ASP A 82 1.33 -15.97 -8.35
CA ASP A 82 1.58 -15.73 -9.77
C ASP A 82 0.42 -15.00 -10.46
N ASN A 83 -0.75 -14.96 -9.83
CA ASN A 83 -1.96 -14.33 -10.37
C ASN A 83 -2.48 -13.19 -9.47
N THR A 84 -1.56 -12.46 -8.83
CA THR A 84 -1.88 -11.27 -8.03
C THR A 84 -1.00 -10.11 -8.45
N LEU A 85 -1.62 -9.01 -8.89
CA LEU A 85 -1.00 -7.70 -8.89
C LEU A 85 -1.05 -7.12 -7.48
N LEU A 86 0.10 -6.97 -6.84
CA LEU A 86 0.23 -6.22 -5.59
C LEU A 86 0.71 -4.81 -5.91
N VAL A 87 -0.01 -3.82 -5.37
CA VAL A 87 0.35 -2.40 -5.40
C VAL A 87 0.58 -1.93 -3.97
N PHE A 88 1.73 -1.30 -3.71
CA PHE A 88 2.00 -0.59 -2.47
C PHE A 88 2.33 0.87 -2.79
N THR A 89 1.57 1.80 -2.23
CA THR A 89 1.76 3.24 -2.43
C THR A 89 1.29 4.02 -1.21
N ASN A 90 1.45 5.35 -1.21
CA ASN A 90 0.99 6.23 -0.15
C ASN A 90 -0.10 7.20 -0.65
N ASP A 91 -0.88 7.76 0.28
CA ASP A 91 -1.97 8.70 -0.02
C ASP A 91 -1.49 10.14 -0.32
N ASN A 92 -0.40 10.55 0.32
CA ASN A 92 0.22 11.87 0.20
C ASN A 92 1.71 11.85 0.61
N GLY A 93 2.42 12.96 0.45
CA GLY A 93 3.76 13.17 0.99
C GLY A 93 3.86 13.08 2.53
N PRO A 94 5.07 13.10 3.10
CA PRO A 94 5.30 13.01 4.53
C PRO A 94 5.03 14.33 5.26
N VAL A 95 5.01 14.30 6.60
CA VAL A 95 4.77 15.49 7.44
C VAL A 95 6.03 16.32 7.71
N LEU A 96 7.23 15.82 7.40
CA LEU A 96 8.50 16.52 7.54
C LEU A 96 9.20 16.58 6.19
N GLU A 97 9.75 17.74 5.83
CA GLU A 97 10.44 17.94 4.55
C GLU A 97 11.73 17.10 4.44
N SER A 98 12.37 16.80 5.57
CA SER A 98 13.52 15.88 5.59
C SER A 98 13.16 14.46 5.13
N MET A 99 11.89 14.06 5.19
CA MET A 99 11.41 12.75 4.76
C MET A 99 11.04 12.70 3.27
N SER A 100 10.85 13.86 2.62
CA SER A 100 10.55 13.96 1.19
C SER A 100 11.79 14.28 0.35
N SER A 101 12.96 14.44 0.97
CA SER A 101 14.23 14.71 0.27
C SER A 101 14.48 13.72 -0.90
N PRO A 102 14.93 14.20 -2.07
CA PRO A 102 15.39 15.56 -2.39
C PRO A 102 14.26 16.53 -2.77
N TRP A 103 13.00 16.11 -2.67
CA TRP A 103 11.86 16.87 -3.16
C TRP A 103 11.40 17.93 -2.17
N ARG A 104 11.04 19.10 -2.71
CA ARG A 104 10.49 20.23 -1.93
C ARG A 104 9.09 19.91 -1.42
N GLY A 105 8.78 20.30 -0.19
CA GLY A 105 7.42 20.29 0.36
C GLY A 105 7.03 19.01 1.10
N THR A 106 5.81 19.02 1.64
CA THR A 106 5.26 18.03 2.56
C THR A 106 3.78 17.77 2.27
N LYS A 107 3.14 16.89 3.04
CA LYS A 107 1.67 16.80 3.16
C LYS A 107 1.06 18.21 3.23
N ASN A 108 -0.06 18.39 2.54
CA ASN A 108 -0.78 19.66 2.35
C ASN A 108 -0.07 20.70 1.47
N THR A 109 0.89 20.28 0.65
CA THR A 109 1.50 21.14 -0.38
C THR A 109 1.37 20.50 -1.75
N THR A 110 1.41 21.32 -2.81
CA THR A 110 1.37 20.87 -4.21
C THR A 110 2.77 20.74 -4.82
N PHE A 111 3.83 20.84 -4.01
CA PHE A 111 5.18 20.55 -4.45
C PHE A 111 5.42 19.04 -4.51
N GLU A 112 6.46 18.61 -5.23
CA GLU A 112 6.83 17.19 -5.40
C GLU A 112 6.80 16.41 -4.07
N GLY A 113 7.40 16.95 -3.00
CA GLY A 113 7.42 16.28 -1.70
C GLY A 113 6.05 16.12 -1.04
N GLY A 114 5.01 16.81 -1.51
CA GLY A 114 3.64 16.68 -1.03
C GLY A 114 2.76 15.71 -1.82
N VAL A 115 3.07 15.46 -3.10
CA VAL A 115 2.23 14.67 -4.01
C VAL A 115 2.95 13.46 -4.64
N ARG A 116 4.28 13.48 -4.71
CA ARG A 116 5.10 12.37 -5.19
C ARG A 116 5.34 11.38 -4.07
N VAL A 117 4.89 10.15 -4.27
CA VAL A 117 4.91 9.08 -3.27
C VAL A 117 5.66 7.85 -3.77
N PRO A 118 6.23 7.01 -2.88
CA PRO A 118 6.73 5.70 -3.27
C PRO A 118 5.60 4.87 -3.88
N CYS A 119 5.88 4.18 -4.98
CA CYS A 119 4.96 3.23 -5.60
C CYS A 119 5.72 1.97 -6.01
N LEU A 120 5.26 0.81 -5.55
CA LEU A 120 5.84 -0.50 -5.85
C LEU A 120 4.75 -1.40 -6.43
N LEU A 121 5.09 -2.07 -7.53
CA LEU A 121 4.25 -3.06 -8.19
C LEU A 121 4.95 -4.41 -8.16
N ARG A 122 4.22 -5.47 -7.81
CA ARG A 122 4.70 -6.85 -7.87
C ARG A 122 3.65 -7.73 -8.54
N TRP A 123 3.99 -8.28 -9.70
CA TRP A 123 3.23 -9.33 -10.37
C TRP A 123 4.19 -10.28 -11.10
N PRO A 124 4.52 -11.45 -10.50
CA PRO A 124 5.40 -12.44 -11.13
C PRO A 124 4.91 -12.84 -12.52
N GLY A 125 5.82 -12.92 -13.49
CA GLY A 125 5.48 -13.24 -14.89
C GLY A 125 4.96 -12.06 -15.73
N HIS A 126 4.51 -10.97 -15.10
CA HIS A 126 3.99 -9.78 -15.78
C HIS A 126 4.86 -8.53 -15.59
N THR A 127 5.55 -8.43 -14.45
CA THR A 127 6.50 -7.34 -14.14
C THR A 127 7.93 -7.87 -14.13
N LYS A 128 8.89 -7.06 -14.59
CA LYS A 128 10.32 -7.39 -14.50
C LYS A 128 10.80 -7.19 -13.05
N PRO A 129 11.33 -8.21 -12.36
CA PRO A 129 11.83 -8.03 -11.00
C PRO A 129 12.98 -7.03 -10.95
N GLY A 130 12.98 -6.13 -9.96
CA GLY A 130 14.05 -5.17 -9.72
C GLY A 130 14.21 -4.08 -10.78
N SER A 131 13.23 -3.90 -11.66
CA SER A 131 13.22 -2.77 -12.61
C SER A 131 12.60 -1.52 -12.01
N SER A 132 12.98 -0.36 -12.54
CA SER A 132 12.29 0.91 -12.35
C SER A 132 11.50 1.30 -13.61
N ASN A 133 10.53 2.19 -13.43
CA ASN A 133 9.82 2.87 -14.50
C ASN A 133 9.75 4.36 -14.14
N ASP A 134 10.22 5.22 -15.04
CA ASP A 134 10.28 6.67 -14.86
C ASP A 134 9.09 7.41 -15.53
N GLU A 135 8.17 6.66 -16.14
CA GLU A 135 6.92 7.20 -16.67
C GLU A 135 6.06 7.82 -15.57
N MET A 136 5.29 8.85 -15.94
CA MET A 136 4.36 9.46 -15.00
C MET A 136 3.13 8.58 -14.79
N ILE A 137 2.76 8.39 -13.53
CA ILE A 137 1.55 7.67 -13.12
C ILE A 137 0.76 8.60 -12.19
N PHE A 138 -0.53 8.74 -12.45
CA PHE A 138 -1.46 9.37 -11.53
C PHE A 138 -2.26 8.29 -10.78
N VAL A 139 -2.65 8.56 -9.52
CA VAL A 139 -3.36 7.57 -8.70
C VAL A 139 -4.68 7.11 -9.35
N ALA A 140 -5.30 7.96 -10.17
CA ALA A 140 -6.50 7.60 -10.92
C ALA A 140 -6.24 6.50 -11.96
N ASP A 141 -5.02 6.36 -12.49
CA ASP A 141 -4.67 5.35 -13.51
C ASP A 141 -4.88 3.93 -13.01
N PHE A 142 -4.82 3.70 -11.69
CA PHE A 142 -5.16 2.40 -11.10
C PHE A 142 -6.61 1.99 -11.38
N PHE A 143 -7.54 2.93 -11.47
CA PHE A 143 -8.94 2.63 -11.79
C PHE A 143 -9.07 2.00 -13.18
N SER A 144 -8.57 2.70 -14.21
CA SER A 144 -8.57 2.17 -15.59
C SER A 144 -7.76 0.88 -15.70
N THR A 145 -6.57 0.85 -15.07
CA THR A 145 -5.71 -0.34 -15.06
C THR A 145 -6.45 -1.55 -14.50
N PHE A 146 -7.13 -1.41 -13.36
CA PHE A 146 -7.86 -2.53 -12.75
C PHE A 146 -9.07 -2.96 -13.58
N ILE A 147 -9.76 -2.04 -14.26
CA ILE A 147 -10.82 -2.38 -15.21
C ILE A 147 -10.25 -3.26 -16.34
N THR A 148 -9.14 -2.84 -16.96
CA THR A 148 -8.51 -3.61 -18.04
C THR A 148 -8.09 -4.99 -17.57
N LEU A 149 -7.41 -5.08 -16.42
CA LEU A 149 -6.92 -6.35 -15.87
C LEU A 149 -8.05 -7.31 -15.48
N ALA A 150 -9.20 -6.78 -15.06
CA ALA A 150 -10.39 -7.57 -14.77
C ALA A 150 -11.20 -7.96 -16.03
N GLY A 151 -10.78 -7.55 -17.24
CA GLY A 151 -11.52 -7.78 -18.48
C GLY A 151 -12.80 -6.94 -18.59
N GLY A 152 -12.89 -5.83 -17.85
CA GLY A 152 -14.03 -4.92 -17.84
C GLY A 152 -14.09 -4.01 -19.07
N LYS A 153 -15.21 -3.29 -19.22
CA LYS A 153 -15.38 -2.25 -20.25
C LYS A 153 -15.12 -0.88 -19.64
N HIS A 154 -14.43 -0.02 -20.38
CA HIS A 154 -14.09 1.33 -19.95
C HIS A 154 -15.23 2.36 -20.12
N GLY A 155 -16.36 1.98 -20.72
CA GLY A 155 -17.50 2.88 -20.89
C GLY A 155 -18.05 3.34 -19.54
N GLN A 156 -18.07 4.66 -19.30
CA GLN A 156 -18.59 5.30 -18.09
C GLN A 156 -19.53 6.44 -18.49
N ASP A 157 -20.56 6.70 -17.68
CA ASP A 157 -21.47 7.83 -17.90
C ASP A 157 -20.80 9.18 -17.63
N LYS A 158 -19.74 9.18 -16.81
CA LYS A 158 -18.98 10.37 -16.43
C LYS A 158 -17.54 10.30 -16.98
N PRO A 159 -16.92 11.45 -17.28
CA PRO A 159 -15.50 11.50 -17.60
C PRO A 159 -14.64 10.88 -16.49
N VAL A 160 -13.56 10.22 -16.88
CA VAL A 160 -12.56 9.64 -15.99
C VAL A 160 -11.24 10.34 -16.30
N ASP A 161 -10.53 10.79 -15.25
CA ASP A 161 -9.24 11.48 -15.40
C ASP A 161 -8.08 10.53 -15.72
N ALA A 162 -8.25 9.25 -15.38
CA ALA A 162 -7.34 8.15 -15.67
C ALA A 162 -7.18 7.92 -17.18
N LEU A 163 -5.99 7.44 -17.58
CA LEU A 163 -5.70 7.02 -18.96
C LEU A 163 -6.63 5.89 -19.46
#